data_AF-A0A527CSJ3-F1
#
_entry.id   AF-A0A527CSJ3-F1
#
_cell.length_a   1.000
_cell.length_b   1.000
_cell.length_c   1.000
_cell.angle_alpha   90.00
_cell.angle_beta   90.00
_cell.angle_gamma   90.00
#
_symmetry.space_group_name_H-M   'P 1'
#
loop_
_entity.id
_entity.type
_entity.pdbx_description
1 polymer ?
#
loop_
_entity_poly.entity_id
_entity_poly.type
_entity_poly.pdbx_seq_one_letter_code
_entity_poly.pdbx_strand_id
1 'polypeptide(L)' 'YCVRANSRRAIPVKSEGIAKALLSPPGATLTGMLVTVEASGGTAEAYAHAGHEFGFVLAGEVELVVDSTKYVLKAGDS' A
#
# COMPACT_ATOMS: atom_id res chain seq x y z
N TYR A 1 -17.86 -2.55 7.72
CA TYR A 1 -18.32 -2.35 6.32
C TYR A 1 -17.78 -3.49 5.45
N CYS A 2 -18.30 -3.68 4.23
CA CYS A 2 -17.78 -4.66 3.25
C CYS A 2 -17.56 -3.98 1.90
N VAL A 3 -16.36 -4.10 1.33
CA VAL A 3 -16.03 -3.64 -0.03
C VAL A 3 -15.68 -4.85 -0.88
N ARG A 4 -16.52 -5.16 -1.88
CA ARG A 4 -16.30 -6.29 -2.79
C ARG A 4 -15.15 -5.97 -3.75
N ALA A 5 -14.39 -7.00 -4.15
CA ALA A 5 -13.20 -6.82 -4.98
C ALA A 5 -13.47 -6.06 -6.28
N ASN A 6 -14.58 -6.37 -6.96
CA ASN A 6 -15.02 -5.72 -8.20
C ASN A 6 -15.67 -4.34 -7.99
N SER A 7 -15.75 -3.85 -6.77
CA SER A 7 -16.33 -2.53 -6.43
C SER A 7 -15.34 -1.61 -5.72
N ARG A 8 -14.07 -2.02 -5.61
CA ARG A 8 -13.03 -1.18 -5.00
C ARG A 8 -12.77 0.04 -5.87
N ARG A 9 -12.78 1.21 -5.26
CA ARG A 9 -12.43 2.45 -5.96
C ARG A 9 -10.91 2.55 -6.09
N ALA A 10 -10.42 2.70 -7.32
CA ALA A 10 -9.02 3.01 -7.57
C ALA A 10 -8.68 4.43 -7.09
N ILE A 11 -7.49 4.59 -6.51
CA ILE A 11 -6.94 5.89 -6.13
C ILE A 11 -5.93 6.30 -7.21
N PRO A 12 -6.09 7.48 -7.83
CA PRO A 12 -5.06 8.02 -8.71
C PRO A 12 -3.75 8.18 -7.95
N VAL A 13 -2.70 7.52 -8.43
CA VAL A 13 -1.33 7.61 -7.87
C VAL A 13 -0.40 8.19 -8.92
N LYS A 14 0.54 9.03 -8.48
CA LYS A 14 1.55 9.65 -9.35
C LYS A 14 2.79 8.77 -9.55
N SER A 15 2.95 7.75 -8.72
CA SER A 15 4.08 6.84 -8.72
C SER A 15 3.96 5.81 -9.85
N GLU A 16 5.03 5.62 -10.61
CA GLU A 16 5.10 4.61 -11.67
C GLU A 16 5.09 3.20 -11.06
N GLY A 17 4.36 2.28 -11.70
CA GLY A 17 4.28 0.88 -11.28
C GLY A 17 3.57 0.63 -9.95
N ILE A 18 2.91 1.63 -9.36
CA ILE A 18 2.10 1.45 -8.15
C ILE A 18 0.62 1.64 -8.50
N ALA A 19 -0.22 0.71 -8.08
CA ALA A 19 -1.68 0.84 -8.11
C ALA A 19 -2.24 0.75 -6.68
N LYS A 20 -3.24 1.58 -6.36
CA LYS A 20 -3.91 1.56 -5.06
C LYS A 20 -5.43 1.46 -5.23
N ALA A 21 -6.07 0.59 -4.46
CA ALA A 21 -7.52 0.43 -4.44
C ALA A 21 -8.06 0.43 -3.01
N LEU A 22 -9.13 1.19 -2.74
CA LEU A 22 -9.71 1.30 -1.41
C LEU A 22 -10.39 -0.02 -0.98
N LEU A 23 -10.08 -0.45 0.24
CA LEU A 23 -10.74 -1.54 0.96
C LEU A 23 -11.75 -1.03 1.98
N SER A 24 -11.83 0.29 2.17
CA SER A 24 -12.72 0.97 3.09
C SER A 24 -13.62 1.98 2.37
N PRO A 25 -14.85 2.22 2.87
CA PRO A 25 -15.71 3.27 2.36
C PRO A 25 -15.19 4.66 2.78
N PRO A 26 -15.63 5.74 2.10
CA PRO A 26 -15.35 7.10 2.52
C PRO A 26 -15.77 7.37 3.97
N GLY A 27 -14.94 8.09 4.72
CA GLY A 27 -15.22 8.45 6.12
C GLY A 27 -14.98 7.32 7.14
N ALA A 28 -14.45 6.17 6.74
CA ALA A 28 -14.01 5.14 7.68
C ALA A 28 -12.88 5.66 8.59
N THR A 29 -12.92 5.28 9.88
CA THR A 29 -11.88 5.66 10.85
C THR A 29 -10.50 5.10 10.48
N LEU A 30 -10.46 3.89 9.93
CA LEU A 30 -9.25 3.28 9.37
C LEU A 30 -9.40 3.14 7.86
N THR A 31 -8.43 3.67 7.13
CA THR A 31 -8.35 3.53 5.67
C THR A 31 -7.59 2.27 5.32
N GLY A 32 -8.28 1.30 4.72
CA GLY A 32 -7.65 0.11 4.16
C GLY A 32 -7.38 0.29 2.68
N MET A 33 -6.22 -0.17 2.21
CA MET A 33 -5.86 -0.15 0.78
C MET A 33 -5.29 -1.50 0.36
N LEU A 34 -5.63 -1.93 -0.85
CA LEU A 34 -4.82 -2.90 -1.57
C LEU A 34 -3.81 -2.10 -2.41
N VAL A 35 -2.54 -2.36 -2.18
CA VAL A 35 -1.45 -1.76 -2.94
C VAL A 35 -0.80 -2.86 -3.77
N THR A 36 -0.73 -2.65 -5.08
CA THR A 36 0.01 -3.50 -6.00
C THR A 36 1.22 -2.72 -6.48
N VAL A 37 2.39 -3.31 -6.35
CA VAL A 37 3.66 -2.74 -6.80
C VAL A 37 4.21 -3.67 -7.86
N GLU A 38 4.31 -3.17 -9.09
CA GLU A 38 4.95 -3.87 -10.19
C GLU A 38 6.46 -3.96 -9.97
N ALA A 39 7.13 -4.89 -10.65
CA ALA A 39 8.59 -4.94 -10.64
C ALA A 39 9.18 -3.58 -11.09
N SER A 40 10.18 -3.10 -10.36
CA SER A 40 10.77 -1.76 -10.52
C SER A 40 9.82 -0.57 -10.25
N GLY A 41 8.56 -0.85 -9.89
CA GLY A 41 7.63 0.15 -9.38
C GLY A 41 8.00 0.57 -7.97
N GLY A 42 7.75 1.83 -7.63
CA GLY A 42 8.21 2.37 -6.37
C GLY A 42 7.83 3.82 -6.15
N THR A 43 8.26 4.35 -5.01
CA THR A 43 8.06 5.75 -4.65
C THR A 43 9.35 6.50 -4.93
N ALA A 44 9.26 7.62 -5.66
CA ALA A 44 10.45 8.40 -6.03
C ALA A 44 11.16 9.01 -4.80
N GLU A 45 10.38 9.39 -3.78
CA GLU A 45 10.88 9.98 -2.54
C GLU A 45 10.20 9.32 -1.33
N ALA A 46 10.91 9.31 -0.20
CA ALA A 46 10.30 8.99 1.08
C ALA A 46 9.26 10.05 1.43
N TYR A 47 8.12 9.61 1.95
CA TYR A 47 7.07 10.50 2.42
C TYR A 47 6.60 10.05 3.79
N ALA A 48 6.16 11.00 4.60
CA ALA A 48 5.62 10.76 5.92
C ALA A 48 4.23 11.38 6.05
N HIS A 49 3.36 10.71 6.78
CA HIS A 49 2.03 11.18 7.11
C HIS A 49 1.80 11.06 8.61
N ALA A 50 1.03 12.00 9.18
CA ALA A 50 0.63 11.92 10.58
C ALA A 50 -0.37 10.77 10.77
N GLY A 51 -0.11 9.91 11.76
CA GLY A 51 -0.94 8.74 12.07
C GLY A 51 -0.11 7.47 12.13
N HIS A 52 -0.80 6.36 12.40
CA HIS A 52 -0.19 5.03 12.35
C HIS A 52 -0.59 4.33 11.06
N GLU A 53 0.37 3.70 10.41
CA GLU A 53 0.20 2.88 9.22
C GLU A 53 0.89 1.53 9.46
N PHE A 54 0.35 0.46 8.87
CA PHE A 54 1.01 -0.83 8.81
C PHE A 54 0.76 -1.45 7.43
N GLY A 55 1.72 -2.24 6.96
CA GLY A 55 1.60 -3.05 5.75
C GLY A 55 1.44 -4.52 6.08
N PHE A 56 0.95 -5.30 5.12
CA PHE A 56 1.05 -6.75 5.16
C PHE A 56 1.22 -7.27 3.74
N VAL A 57 2.26 -8.06 3.49
CA VAL A 57 2.55 -8.58 2.15
C VAL A 57 1.65 -9.78 1.88
N LEU A 58 0.67 -9.61 0.98
CA LEU A 58 -0.24 -10.69 0.59
C LEU A 58 0.42 -11.71 -0.34
N ALA A 59 1.31 -11.25 -1.23
CA ALA A 59 2.01 -12.08 -2.20
C ALA A 59 3.24 -11.33 -2.74
N GLY A 60 4.22 -12.07 -3.25
CA GLY A 60 5.44 -11.51 -3.84
C GLY A 60 6.46 -11.06 -2.79
N GLU A 61 7.28 -10.09 -3.18
CA GLU A 61 8.34 -9.49 -2.38
C GLU A 61 8.35 -7.97 -2.62
N VAL A 62 8.60 -7.19 -1.57
CA VAL A 62 8.72 -5.73 -1.66
C VAL A 62 9.87 -5.25 -0.79
N GLU A 63 10.59 -4.26 -1.30
CA GLU A 63 11.58 -3.53 -0.52
C GLU A 63 10.90 -2.34 0.16
N LEU A 64 10.98 -2.28 1.48
CA LEU A 64 10.44 -1.19 2.30
C LEU A 64 11.58 -0.45 3.00
N VAL A 65 11.57 0.87 2.95
CA VAL A 65 12.52 1.71 3.68
C VAL A 65 11.79 2.48 4.77
N VAL A 66 12.18 2.25 6.03
CA VAL A 66 11.65 2.96 7.22
C VAL A 66 12.83 3.49 8.01
N ASP A 67 12.84 4.80 8.31
CA ASP A 67 13.91 5.47 9.06
C ASP A 67 15.31 5.13 8.53
N SER A 68 15.48 5.21 7.20
CA SER A 68 16.70 4.84 6.47
C SER A 68 17.11 3.35 6.56
N THR A 69 16.32 2.51 7.20
CA THR A 69 16.56 1.07 7.29
C THR A 69 15.78 0.37 6.18
N LYS A 70 16.49 -0.45 5.41
CA LYS A 70 15.91 -1.25 4.32
C LYS A 70 15.49 -2.61 4.85
N TYR A 71 14.27 -3.00 4.51
CA TYR A 71 13.69 -4.32 4.77
C TYR A 71 13.26 -4.94 3.45
N VAL A 72 13.56 -6.22 3.26
CA VAL A 72 13.01 -7.01 2.16
C VAL A 72 11.93 -7.89 2.75
N LEU A 73 10.68 -7.53 2.47
CA LEU A 73 9.49 -8.18 3.02
C LEU A 73 8.92 -9.17 2.00
N LYS A 74 8.53 -10.35 2.47
CA LYS A 74 7.94 -11.42 1.67
C LYS A 74 6.51 -11.68 2.13
N ALA A 75 5.78 -12.46 1.35
CA ALA A 75 4.41 -12.87 1.70
C ALA A 75 4.33 -13.38 3.16
N GLY A 76 3.49 -12.74 3.96
CA GLY A 76 3.35 -13.02 5.40
C GLY A 76 4.00 -11.99 6.33
N ASP A 77 4.92 -11.17 5.83
CA ASP A 77 5.60 -10.13 6.62
C ASP A 77 4.75 -8.85 6.72
N SER A 78 4.99 -8.06 7.78
CA SER A 78 4.31 -6.79 8.10
C SER A 78 5.27 -5.72 8.59
#